data_AF-A0A7V3K5Y0-F1
#
_entry.id   AF-A0A7V3K5Y0-F1
#
_cell.length_a   1.000
_cell.length_b   1.000
_cell.length_c   1.000
_cell.angle_alpha   90.00
_cell.angle_beta   90.00
_cell.angle_gamma   90.00
#
_symmetry.space_group_name_H-M   'P 1'
#
loop_
_entity.id
_entity.type
_entity.pdbx_description
1 polymer ?
#
loop_
_entity_poly.entity_id
_entity_poly.type
_entity_poly.pdbx_seq_one_letter_code
_entity_poly.pdbx_strand_id
1 'polypeptide(L)' 'MGTVVRLLKENLLLILVLGALAGGYFFLRTEPSDLGSVADLEALLQGGRPVLVELYLNT' A
#
# COMPACT_ATOMS: atom_id res chain seq x y z
N MET A 1 4.38 -4.08 -37.73
CA MET A 1 4.34 -4.32 -36.27
C MET A 1 4.38 -2.96 -35.59
N GLY A 2 3.36 -2.59 -34.81
CA GLY A 2 3.24 -1.23 -34.26
C GLY A 2 4.36 -0.90 -33.27
N THR A 3 4.81 0.35 -33.23
CA THR A 3 5.88 0.85 -32.34
C THR A 3 5.66 0.45 -30.88
N VAL A 4 4.40 0.46 -30.42
CA VAL A 4 4.01 0.06 -29.06
C VAL A 4 4.31 -1.41 -28.78
N VAL A 5 4.01 -2.31 -29.72
CA VAL A 5 4.27 -3.75 -29.57
C VAL A 5 5.78 -4.03 -29.50
N ARG A 6 6.58 -3.26 -30.24
CA ARG A 6 8.04 -3.35 -30.19
C ARG A 6 8.57 -2.91 -28.82
N LEU A 7 8.12 -1.77 -28.30
CA LEU A 7 8.51 -1.27 -26.98
C LEU A 7 8.17 -2.24 -25.84
N LEU A 8 6.98 -2.84 -25.88
CA LEU A 8 6.55 -3.84 -24.89
C LEU A 8 7.45 -5.09 -24.91
N LYS A 9 7.86 -5.54 -26.11
CA LYS A 9 8.72 -6.73 -26.26
C LYS A 9 10.17 -6.45 -25.84
N GLU A 10 10.72 -5.30 -26.23
CA GLU A 10 12.09 -4.90 -25.88
C GLU A 10 12.27 -4.68 -24.38
N ASN A 11 11.22 -4.25 -23.69
CA ASN A 11 11.25 -3.91 -22.26
C ASN A 11 10.45 -4.88 -21.40
N LEU A 12 10.18 -6.10 -21.88
CA LEU A 12 9.29 -7.05 -21.20
C LEU A 12 9.73 -7.33 -19.76
N LEU A 13 11.03 -7.54 -19.53
CA LEU A 13 11.57 -7.77 -18.18
C LEU A 13 11.31 -6.58 -17.25
N LEU A 14 11.57 -5.36 -17.73
CA LEU A 14 11.31 -4.14 -16.96
C LEU A 14 9.83 -4.01 -16.59
N ILE A 15 8.94 -4.24 -17.56
CA ILE A 15 7.49 -4.19 -17.35
C ILE A 15 7.05 -5.22 -16.31
N LEU A 16 7.59 -6.44 -16.38
CA LEU A 16 7.30 -7.48 -15.39
C LEU A 16 7.79 -7.09 -13.99
N VAL A 17 8.98 -6.51 -13.87
CA VAL A 17 9.51 -6.04 -12.58
C VAL A 17 8.64 -4.92 -12.02
N LEU A 18 8.30 -3.92 -12.82
CA LEU A 18 7.41 -2.83 -12.39
C LEU A 18 6.01 -3.35 -12.01
N GLY A 19 5.49 -4.30 -12.78
CA GLY A 19 4.23 -4.96 -12.48
C GLY A 19 4.28 -5.75 -11.17
N ALA A 20 5.38 -6.47 -10.91
CA ALA A 20 5.58 -7.21 -9.68
C ALA A 20 5.73 -6.28 -8.47
N LEU A 21 6.43 -5.14 -8.61
CA LEU A 21 6.55 -4.14 -7.54
C LEU A 21 5.20 -3.49 -7.24
N ALA A 22 4.46 -3.07 -8.28
CA ALA A 22 3.12 -2.50 -8.12
C ALA A 22 2.17 -3.51 -7.48
N GLY A 23 2.16 -4.75 -7.98
CA GLY A 23 1.39 -5.85 -7.40
C GLY A 23 1.76 -6.09 -5.94
N GLY A 24 3.06 -6.23 -5.64
CA GLY A 24 3.55 -6.43 -4.28
C GLY A 24 3.12 -5.30 -3.34
N TYR A 25 3.18 -4.05 -3.79
CA TYR A 25 2.66 -2.93 -3.01
C TYR A 25 1.17 -3.08 -2.73
N PHE A 26 0.32 -3.33 -3.73
CA PHE A 26 -1.13 -3.46 -3.50
C PHE A 26 -1.52 -4.70 -2.69
N PHE A 27 -0.79 -5.81 -2.83
CA PHE A 27 -1.09 -7.06 -2.11
C PHE A 27 -0.55 -7.08 -0.68
N LEU A 28 0.56 -6.39 -0.41
CA LEU A 28 1.25 -6.44 0.90
C LEU A 28 1.08 -5.16 1.71
N ARG A 29 0.51 -4.10 1.14
CA ARG A 29 0.28 -2.85 1.87
C ARG A 29 -0.77 -3.08 2.96
N THR A 30 -0.39 -2.71 4.18
CA THR A 30 -1.33 -2.53 5.29
C THR A 30 -2.29 -1.39 4.97
N GLU A 31 -3.59 -1.67 5.04
CA GLU A 31 -4.61 -0.63 4.89
C GLU A 31 -4.50 0.38 6.04
N PRO A 32 -4.61 1.69 5.75
CA PRO A 32 -4.66 2.69 6.81
C PRO A 32 -5.87 2.41 7.70
N SER A 33 -5.67 2.52 9.01
CA SER A 33 -6.77 2.44 9.96
C SER A 33 -7.72 3.62 9.75
N ASP A 34 -9.01 3.33 9.65
CA ASP A 34 -10.08 4.33 9.47
C ASP A 34 -10.40 5.03 10.80
N LEU A 35 -9.39 5.70 11.37
CA LEU A 35 -9.52 6.52 12.58
C LEU A 35 -9.56 7.99 12.17
N GLY A 36 -10.77 8.57 12.21
CA GLY A 36 -11.00 9.97 11.84
C GLY A 36 -10.67 10.97 12.95
N SER A 37 -10.52 10.51 14.19
CA SER A 37 -10.30 11.38 15.35
C SER A 37 -9.58 10.68 16.51
N VAL A 38 -9.11 11.50 17.47
CA VAL A 38 -8.55 11.00 18.73
C VAL A 38 -9.60 10.24 19.56
N ALA A 39 -10.87 10.66 19.49
CA ALA A 39 -11.96 9.99 20.20
C ALA A 39 -12.20 8.56 19.66
N ASP A 40 -12.05 8.35 18.34
CA ASP A 40 -12.16 7.03 17.73
C ASP A 40 -11.04 6.09 18.19
N LEU A 41 -9.83 6.63 18.34
CA LEU A 41 -8.69 5.90 18.91
C LEU A 41 -8.94 5.52 20.37
N GLU A 42 -9.44 6.45 21.20
CA GLU A 42 -9.77 6.19 22.60
C GLU A 42 -10.83 5.09 22.75
N ALA A 43 -11.88 5.13 21.94
CA ALA A 43 -12.91 4.09 21.91
C ALA A 43 -12.32 2.71 21.58
N LEU A 44 -11.37 2.66 20.63
CA LEU A 44 -10.68 1.42 20.24
C LEU A 44 -9.80 0.88 21.38
N LEU A 45 -9.05 1.76 22.06
CA LEU A 45 -8.22 1.41 23.21
C LEU A 45 -9.03 0.88 24.41
N GLN A 46 -10.25 1.38 24.60
CA GLN A 46 -11.16 0.92 25.66
C GLN A 46 -11.86 -0.40 25.32
N GLY A 47 -11.74 -0.90 24.09
CA GLY A 47 -12.39 -2.12 23.61
C GLY A 47 -11.87 -3.44 24.19
N GLY A 48 -10.93 -3.40 25.14
CA GLY A 48 -10.44 -4.56 25.89
C GLY A 48 -9.54 -5.52 25.11
N ARG A 49 -9.13 -5.17 23.88
CA ARG A 49 -8.17 -5.91 23.08
C ARG A 49 -6.85 -5.16 23.01
N PRO A 50 -5.69 -5.84 22.99
CA PRO A 50 -4.41 -5.19 22.72
C PRO A 50 -4.41 -4.55 21.33
N VAL A 51 -3.93 -3.31 21.24
CA VAL A 51 -3.88 -2.51 20.00
C VAL A 51 -2.45 -2.06 19.76
N LEU A 52 -1.97 -2.20 18.51
CA LEU A 52 -0.73 -1.57 18.06
C LEU A 52 -1.06 -0.17 17.51
N VAL A 53 -0.41 0.86 18.04
CA VAL A 53 -0.58 2.25 17.59
C VAL A 53 0.73 2.70 16.95
N GLU A 54 0.67 2.99 15.65
CA GLU A 54 1.79 3.56 14.89
C GLU A 54 1.61 5.07 14.75
N LEU A 55 2.55 5.84 15.30
CA LEU A 55 2.55 7.30 15.20
C LEU A 55 3.45 7.72 14.03
N TYR A 56 2.84 8.27 12.99
CA TYR A 56 3.57 8.82 11.85
C TYR A 56 3.58 10.35 11.92
N LEU A 57 4.77 10.94 11.87
CA LEU A 57 4.96 12.39 11.78
C LEU A 57 5.62 12.71 10.44
N ASN A 58 4.91 13.43 9.58
CA ASN A 58 5.45 13.98 8.35
C ASN A 58 5.73 15.46 8.57
N THR A 59 6.95 15.79 8.96
CA THR A 59 7.45 17.19 8.98
C THR A 59 7.87 17.62 7.59
#